data_AF-B4JZD7-F1
#
_entry.id   AF-B4JZD7-F1
#
_cell.length_a   1.000
_cell.length_b   1.000
_cell.length_c   1.000
_cell.angle_alpha   90.00
_cell.angle_beta   90.00
_cell.angle_gamma   90.00
#
_symmetry.space_group_name_H-M   'P 1'
#
loop_
_entity.id
_entity.type
_entity.pdbx_description
1 polymer ?
#
loop_
_entity_poly.entity_id
_entity_poly.type
_entity_poly.pdbx_seq_one_letter_code
_entity_poly.pdbx_strand_id
1 'polypeptide(L)'
;MRTTRNYCNDKKLKNLVTFPEITIGQGKLKYIIAKVFVHDESEQSKIVIRGVPRVKYHFDVYDQLQKEASAQDLCTECLGGGQMVHDNDKKYIKIYGRLQRLGKADHLETREILRANSQYAAYNIDAESIGMDI
;
A
#
# COMPACT_ATOMS: atom_id res chain seq x y z
N MET A 1 39.57 -12.56 7.15
CA MET A 1 38.61 -12.64 8.28
C MET A 1 37.24 -12.97 7.72
N ARG A 2 36.61 -14.04 8.21
CA ARG A 2 35.38 -14.62 7.67
C ARG A 2 34.20 -13.68 7.91
N THR A 3 33.59 -13.19 6.84
CA THR A 3 32.31 -12.45 6.83
C THR A 3 31.18 -13.41 7.17
N THR A 4 30.95 -13.66 8.45
CA THR A 4 29.77 -14.37 8.95
C THR A 4 28.74 -13.33 9.36
N ARG A 5 27.91 -12.89 8.42
CA ARG A 5 26.73 -12.01 8.58
C ARG A 5 26.13 -11.93 7.16
N ASN A 6 25.06 -12.63 6.76
CA ASN A 6 23.68 -12.24 7.05
C ASN A 6 22.62 -13.16 6.37
N TYR A 7 22.82 -14.48 6.28
CA TYR A 7 21.92 -15.37 5.51
C TYR A 7 20.41 -15.30 5.87
N CYS A 8 20.02 -14.88 7.07
CA CYS A 8 18.62 -14.69 7.44
C CYS A 8 18.03 -13.35 6.97
N ASN A 9 18.86 -12.32 6.86
CA ASN A 9 18.40 -10.99 6.51
C ASN A 9 18.16 -10.88 4.99
N ASP A 10 19.01 -11.50 4.17
CA ASP A 10 18.82 -11.61 2.71
C ASP A 10 17.44 -12.19 2.33
N LYS A 11 16.93 -13.14 3.11
CA LYS A 11 15.62 -13.77 2.85
C LYS A 11 14.48 -12.80 3.14
N LYS A 12 14.52 -12.08 4.28
CA LYS A 12 13.50 -11.10 4.65
C LYS A 12 13.50 -9.90 3.70
N LEU A 13 14.67 -9.46 3.27
CA LEU A 13 14.81 -8.42 2.25
C LEU A 13 14.29 -8.87 0.88
N LYS A 14 14.60 -10.10 0.45
CA LYS A 14 14.00 -10.69 -0.75
C LYS A 14 12.47 -10.75 -0.66
N ASN A 15 11.94 -11.13 0.51
CA ASN A 15 10.50 -11.14 0.75
C ASN A 15 9.89 -9.74 0.63
N LEU A 16 10.54 -8.71 1.18
CA LEU A 16 10.11 -7.33 1.06
C LEU A 16 10.12 -6.84 -0.41
N VAL A 17 11.19 -7.17 -1.16
CA VAL A 17 11.34 -6.79 -2.56
C VAL A 17 10.28 -7.48 -3.44
N THR A 18 10.05 -8.79 -3.25
CA THR A 18 9.04 -9.55 -4.01
C THR A 18 7.61 -9.23 -3.58
N PHE A 19 7.42 -8.59 -2.44
CA PHE A 19 6.09 -8.24 -1.95
C PHE A 19 5.44 -7.21 -2.90
N PRO A 20 4.20 -7.48 -3.35
CA PRO A 20 3.55 -6.60 -4.31
C PRO A 20 3.31 -5.24 -3.66
N GLU A 21 3.79 -4.17 -4.28
CA GLU A 21 3.59 -2.80 -3.78
C GLU A 21 2.15 -2.37 -3.93
N ILE A 22 1.54 -2.72 -5.06
CA ILE A 22 0.21 -2.24 -5.43
C ILE A 22 -0.65 -3.45 -5.75
N THR A 23 -1.73 -3.62 -4.99
CA THR A 23 -2.74 -4.62 -5.27
C THR A 23 -4.10 -3.97 -5.12
N ILE A 24 -4.70 -3.63 -6.26
CA ILE A 24 -5.99 -2.93 -6.33
C ILE A 24 -6.94 -3.71 -7.24
N GLY A 25 -8.17 -3.92 -6.79
CA GLY A 25 -9.22 -4.50 -7.63
C GLY A 25 -9.81 -3.52 -8.63
N GLN A 26 -10.84 -3.96 -9.36
CA GLN A 26 -11.60 -3.14 -10.28
C GLN A 26 -12.88 -2.57 -9.62
N GLY A 27 -13.31 -1.41 -10.09
CA GLY A 27 -14.51 -0.70 -9.65
C GLY A 27 -14.29 0.13 -8.39
N LYS A 28 -15.37 0.32 -7.62
CA LYS A 28 -15.34 1.07 -6.36
C LYS A 28 -14.83 0.18 -5.22
N LEU A 29 -13.70 0.55 -4.64
CA LEU A 29 -13.02 -0.20 -3.61
C LEU A 29 -12.56 0.68 -2.45
N LYS A 30 -12.33 0.04 -1.31
CA LYS A 30 -11.69 0.69 -0.17
C LYS A 30 -10.22 0.36 -0.22
N TYR A 31 -9.40 1.39 -0.08
CA TYR A 31 -7.97 1.22 -0.10
C TYR A 31 -7.36 1.63 1.23
N ILE A 32 -6.24 1.01 1.54
CA ILE A 32 -5.38 1.33 2.65
C ILE A 32 -3.96 1.51 2.14
N ILE A 33 -3.24 2.41 2.78
CA ILE A 33 -1.82 2.58 2.60
C ILE A 33 -1.13 2.13 3.89
N ALA A 34 -0.15 1.25 3.73
CA ALA A 34 0.58 0.70 4.84
C ALA A 34 2.06 0.62 4.48
N LYS A 35 2.91 0.77 5.49
CA LYS A 35 4.34 0.62 5.37
C LYS A 35 4.73 -0.77 5.83
N VAL A 36 5.33 -1.56 4.96
CA VAL A 36 5.86 -2.88 5.27
C VAL A 36 7.35 -2.75 5.50
N PHE A 37 7.87 -3.32 6.58
CA PHE A 37 9.29 -3.25 6.93
C PHE A 37 9.73 -4.54 7.62
N VAL A 38 11.03 -4.78 7.64
CA VAL A 38 11.59 -5.94 8.33
C VAL A 38 11.75 -5.61 9.81
N HIS A 39 11.31 -6.52 10.70
CA HIS A 39 11.38 -6.30 12.16
C HIS A 39 12.79 -5.99 12.69
N ASP A 40 13.82 -6.48 11.99
CA ASP A 40 15.24 -6.32 12.34
C ASP A 40 15.89 -5.08 11.68
N GLU A 41 15.32 -4.60 10.58
CA GLU A 41 15.84 -3.46 9.80
C GLU A 41 14.72 -2.50 9.41
N SER A 42 14.46 -1.51 10.27
CA SER A 42 13.51 -0.43 9.97
C SER A 42 13.95 0.50 8.83
N GLU A 43 15.24 0.47 8.44
CA GLU A 43 15.75 1.24 7.29
C GLU A 43 15.19 0.71 5.95
N GLN A 44 14.94 -0.60 5.86
CA GLN A 44 14.37 -1.22 4.67
C GLN A 44 12.85 -1.35 4.84
N SER A 45 12.17 -0.34 4.31
CA SER A 45 10.73 -0.25 4.34
C SER A 45 10.17 0.05 2.96
N LYS A 46 8.97 -0.46 2.71
CA LYS A 46 8.27 -0.37 1.43
C LYS A 46 6.85 0.09 1.69
N ILE A 47 6.42 1.11 0.98
CA ILE A 47 5.05 1.58 1.06
C ILE A 47 4.21 0.72 0.12
N VAL A 48 3.14 0.15 0.66
CA VAL A 48 2.24 -0.73 -0.08
C VAL A 48 0.82 -0.20 -0.03
N ILE A 49 0.16 -0.34 -1.17
CA ILE A 49 -1.22 0.09 -1.40
C ILE A 49 -2.03 -1.18 -1.62
N ARG A 50 -3.04 -1.36 -0.77
CA ARG A 50 -3.99 -2.47 -0.87
C ARG A 50 -5.39 -1.94 -1.06
N GLY A 51 -6.08 -2.43 -2.08
CA GLY A 51 -7.41 -2.01 -2.43
C GLY A 51 -8.28 -3.20 -2.80
N VAL A 52 -9.27 -3.50 -1.96
CA VAL A 52 -10.15 -4.65 -2.17
C VAL A 52 -11.54 -4.17 -2.59
N PRO A 53 -12.10 -4.69 -3.69
CA PRO A 53 -13.47 -4.40 -4.06
C PRO A 53 -14.43 -5.16 -3.15
N ARG A 54 -15.62 -4.59 -2.91
CA ARG A 54 -16.71 -5.21 -2.11
C ARG A 54 -16.43 -5.44 -0.61
N VAL A 55 -15.39 -4.86 -0.03
CA VAL A 55 -15.17 -4.92 1.43
C VAL A 55 -16.09 -3.98 2.22
N LYS A 56 -16.68 -4.50 3.30
CA LYS A 56 -17.49 -3.72 4.24
C LYS A 56 -16.64 -2.83 5.14
N TYR A 57 -15.46 -3.28 5.55
CA TYR A 57 -14.59 -2.56 6.48
C TYR A 57 -13.15 -2.53 5.98
N HIS A 58 -12.43 -1.46 6.32
CA HIS A 58 -11.01 -1.30 5.97
C HIS A 58 -10.12 -2.22 6.81
N PHE A 59 -10.61 -2.62 7.99
CA PHE A 59 -9.92 -3.55 8.87
C PHE A 59 -9.72 -4.93 8.23
N ASP A 60 -10.68 -5.38 7.41
CA ASP A 60 -10.60 -6.65 6.70
C ASP A 60 -9.44 -6.66 5.68
N VAL A 61 -9.28 -5.55 4.96
CA VAL A 61 -8.16 -5.33 4.03
C VAL A 61 -6.82 -5.29 4.78
N TYR A 62 -6.79 -4.63 5.93
CA TYR A 62 -5.56 -4.51 6.72
C TYR A 62 -5.18 -5.84 7.38
N ASP A 63 -6.15 -6.59 7.91
CA ASP A 63 -5.94 -7.91 8.50
C ASP A 63 -5.35 -8.88 7.46
N GLN A 64 -5.88 -8.87 6.23
CA GLN A 64 -5.33 -9.68 5.15
C GLN A 64 -3.89 -9.30 4.82
N LEU A 65 -3.61 -8.00 4.66
CA LEU A 65 -2.25 -7.51 4.42
C LEU A 65 -1.29 -7.90 5.57
N GLN A 66 -1.73 -7.72 6.81
CA GLN A 66 -0.94 -8.03 8.00
C GLN A 66 -0.64 -9.53 8.08
N LYS A 67 -1.61 -10.39 7.74
CA LYS A 67 -1.41 -11.84 7.66
C LYS A 67 -0.40 -12.22 6.59
N GLU A 68 -0.49 -11.64 5.39
CA GLU A 68 0.46 -11.89 4.30
C GLU A 68 1.89 -11.48 4.69
N ALA A 69 2.04 -10.30 5.30
CA ALA A 69 3.33 -9.81 5.76
C ALA A 69 3.89 -10.63 6.94
N SER A 70 3.05 -10.97 7.92
CA SER A 70 3.45 -11.78 9.08
C SER A 70 3.89 -13.18 8.65
N ALA A 71 3.25 -13.77 7.64
CA ALA A 71 3.65 -15.04 7.05
C ALA A 71 5.05 -14.98 6.39
N GLN A 72 5.54 -13.79 6.07
CA GLN A 72 6.86 -13.53 5.49
C GLN A 72 7.85 -12.97 6.51
N ASP A 73 7.52 -12.97 7.81
CA ASP A 73 8.34 -12.40 8.89
C ASP A 73 8.52 -10.86 8.78
N LEU A 74 7.53 -10.18 8.18
CA LEU A 74 7.51 -8.74 7.95
C LEU A 74 6.48 -8.04 8.87
N CYS A 75 6.79 -6.81 9.27
CA CYS A 75 5.88 -5.95 10.01
C CYS A 75 5.16 -4.99 9.06
N THR A 76 3.93 -4.61 9.43
CA THR A 76 3.11 -3.66 8.66
C THR A 76 2.57 -2.57 9.57
N GLU A 77 2.77 -1.32 9.18
CA GLU A 77 2.23 -0.15 9.85
C GLU A 77 1.17 0.49 8.96
N CYS A 78 -0.04 0.68 9.47
CA CYS A 78 -1.10 1.34 8.72
C CYS A 78 -0.87 2.85 8.73
N LEU A 79 -0.57 3.45 7.58
CA LEU A 79 -0.40 4.89 7.42
C LEU A 79 -1.74 5.61 7.22
N GLY A 80 -2.77 4.88 6.76
CA GLY A 80 -4.13 5.38 6.65
C GLY A 80 -4.95 4.64 5.60
N GLY A 81 -6.08 5.22 5.23
CA GLY A 81 -6.88 4.70 4.13
C GLY A 81 -7.92 5.68 3.61
N GLY A 82 -8.62 5.24 2.57
CA GLY A 82 -9.65 6.01 1.90
C GLY A 82 -10.42 5.16 0.90
N GLN A 83 -11.08 5.86 -0.02
CA GLN A 83 -11.81 5.25 -1.12
C GLN A 83 -11.02 5.42 -2.40
N MET A 84 -11.08 4.38 -3.23
CA MET A 84 -10.46 4.41 -4.53
C MET A 84 -11.44 3.84 -5.54
N VAL A 85 -11.43 4.40 -6.74
CA VAL A 85 -12.21 3.92 -7.87
C VAL A 85 -11.23 3.62 -8.97
N HIS A 86 -11.26 2.38 -9.43
CA HIS A 86 -10.40 1.89 -10.49
C HIS A 86 -11.26 1.45 -11.67
N ASP A 87 -11.20 2.20 -12.76
CA ASP A 87 -11.88 1.91 -14.01
C ASP A 87 -10.85 1.48 -15.06
N ASN A 88 -10.64 0.17 -15.23
CA ASN A 88 -9.75 -0.36 -16.28
C ASN A 88 -10.22 -0.02 -17.70
N ASP A 89 -11.54 0.06 -17.90
CA ASP A 89 -12.14 0.42 -19.21
C ASP A 89 -11.71 1.83 -19.66
N LYS A 90 -11.76 2.79 -18.74
CA LYS A 90 -11.37 4.19 -18.99
C LYS A 90 -9.90 4.47 -18.67
N LYS A 91 -9.16 3.46 -18.20
CA LYS A 91 -7.82 3.61 -17.60
C LYS A 91 -7.76 4.78 -16.62
N TYR A 92 -8.76 4.86 -15.74
CA TYR A 92 -8.93 5.97 -14.82
C TYR A 92 -8.91 5.47 -13.38
N ILE A 93 -8.17 6.18 -12.53
CA ILE A 93 -8.10 5.92 -11.11
C ILE A 93 -8.46 7.20 -10.37
N LYS A 94 -9.44 7.14 -9.47
CA LYS A 94 -9.78 8.24 -8.58
C LYS A 94 -9.55 7.84 -7.14
N ILE A 95 -8.79 8.63 -6.39
CA ILE A 95 -8.48 8.44 -4.98
C ILE A 95 -9.13 9.60 -4.21
N TYR A 96 -10.00 9.27 -3.25
CA TYR A 96 -10.74 10.27 -2.48
C TYR A 96 -11.21 9.76 -1.13
N GLY A 97 -11.72 10.67 -0.31
CA GLY A 97 -12.32 10.35 0.98
C GLY A 97 -11.29 10.16 2.11
N ARG A 98 -11.79 9.91 3.31
CA ARG A 98 -10.98 9.75 4.53
C ARG A 98 -11.45 8.54 5.31
N LEU A 99 -10.51 7.85 5.98
CA LEU A 99 -10.90 6.92 7.01
C LEU A 99 -11.30 7.64 8.30
N GLN A 100 -12.55 7.48 8.73
CA GLN A 100 -13.05 8.09 9.97
C GLN A 100 -12.24 7.68 11.22
N ARG A 101 -11.62 6.48 11.26
CA ARG A 101 -10.97 5.94 12.47
C ARG A 101 -9.43 5.86 12.45
N LEU A 102 -8.79 5.76 11.29
CA LEU A 102 -7.31 5.70 11.18
C LEU A 102 -6.70 7.01 10.68
N GLY A 103 -7.50 8.03 10.42
CA GLY A 103 -7.02 9.27 9.81
C GLY A 103 -6.98 9.21 8.29
N LYS A 104 -6.38 10.23 7.69
CA LYS A 104 -6.34 10.44 6.24
C LYS A 104 -5.03 9.89 5.71
N ALA A 105 -5.10 9.01 4.72
CA ALA A 105 -3.91 8.58 3.97
C ALA A 105 -3.33 9.73 3.16
N ASP A 106 -2.03 9.67 2.87
CA ASP A 106 -1.42 10.57 1.91
C ASP A 106 -1.80 10.15 0.47
N HIS A 107 -2.85 10.78 -0.06
CA HIS A 107 -3.38 10.48 -1.39
C HIS A 107 -2.38 10.86 -2.49
N LEU A 108 -1.54 11.88 -2.25
CA LEU A 108 -0.51 12.30 -3.19
C LEU A 108 0.60 11.25 -3.28
N GLU A 109 1.09 10.77 -2.14
CA GLU A 109 2.07 9.68 -2.13
C GLU A 109 1.53 8.42 -2.81
N THR A 110 0.26 8.07 -2.54
CA THR A 110 -0.43 6.95 -3.20
C THR A 110 -0.43 7.13 -4.73
N ARG A 111 -0.70 8.35 -5.22
CA ARG A 111 -0.69 8.68 -6.65
C ARG A 111 0.69 8.50 -7.26
N GLU A 112 1.74 9.02 -6.61
CA GLU A 112 3.11 8.92 -7.13
C GLU A 112 3.56 7.46 -7.21
N ILE A 113 3.26 6.63 -6.21
CA ILE A 113 3.57 5.19 -6.22
C ILE A 113 2.84 4.49 -7.36
N LEU A 114 1.55 4.79 -7.58
CA LEU A 114 0.81 4.24 -8.71
C LEU A 114 1.40 4.67 -10.05
N ARG A 115 1.76 5.95 -10.20
CA ARG A 115 2.39 6.47 -11.42
C ARG A 115 3.75 5.85 -11.69
N ALA A 116 4.53 5.58 -10.65
CA ALA A 116 5.82 4.91 -10.76
C ALA A 116 5.68 3.46 -11.24
N ASN A 117 4.53 2.83 -11.01
CA ASN A 117 4.29 1.46 -11.44
C ASN A 117 3.89 1.40 -12.93
N SER A 118 4.62 0.65 -13.75
CA SER A 118 4.36 0.52 -15.19
C SER A 118 2.95 0.03 -15.52
N GLN A 119 2.28 -0.68 -14.60
CA GLN A 119 0.89 -1.12 -14.79
C GLN A 119 -0.10 0.05 -14.81
N TYR A 120 0.17 1.11 -14.02
CA TYR A 120 -0.73 2.25 -13.84
C TYR A 120 -0.15 3.55 -14.39
N ALA A 121 1.07 3.53 -14.94
CA ALA A 121 1.71 4.68 -15.57
C ALA A 121 0.88 5.28 -16.73
N ALA A 122 0.13 4.46 -17.45
CA ALA A 122 -0.77 4.89 -18.53
C ALA A 122 -2.17 5.30 -18.04
N TYR A 123 -2.46 5.19 -16.74
CA TYR A 123 -3.76 5.53 -16.17
C TYR A 123 -3.78 6.99 -15.78
N ASN A 124 -4.96 7.61 -15.91
CA ASN A 124 -5.18 8.94 -15.40
C ASN A 124 -5.57 8.85 -13.92
N ILE A 125 -4.68 9.29 -13.03
CA ILE A 125 -4.80 9.13 -11.58
C ILE A 125 -5.12 10.48 -10.95
N ASP A 126 -6.35 10.63 -10.51
CA ASP A 126 -6.86 11.81 -9.84
C ASP A 126 -6.86 11.56 -8.33
N ALA A 127 -6.04 12.30 -7.60
CA ALA A 127 -6.00 12.26 -6.15
C ALA A 127 -6.57 13.57 -5.60
N GLU A 128 -7.67 13.48 -4.86
CA GLU A 128 -8.20 14.65 -4.15
C GLU A 128 -7.23 15.04 -3.04
N SER A 129 -6.41 16.05 -3.32
CA SER A 129 -5.66 16.79 -2.31
C SER A 129 -6.67 17.63 -1.53
N ILE A 130 -6.81 17.35 -0.24
CA ILE A 130 -7.77 18.11 0.56
C ILE A 130 -7.01 19.29 1.14
N GLY A 131 -7.41 20.47 0.65
CA GLY A 131 -6.97 21.76 1.12
C GLY A 131 -6.93 21.87 2.64
N MET A 132 -5.95 22.63 3.07
CA MET A 132 -5.77 23.15 4.41
C MET A 132 -7.11 23.73 4.89
N ASP A 133 -7.82 23.00 5.75
CA ASP A 133 -8.87 23.60 6.58
C ASP A 133 -8.11 24.40 7.65
N ILE A 134 -7.92 25.68 7.34
CA ILE A 134 -7.28 26.71 8.18
C ILE A 134 -8.06 26.93 9.47
#